data_AF-A0A2S6CPW5-F1
#
_entry.id   AF-A0A2S6CPW5-F1
#
_cell.length_a   1.000
_cell.length_b   1.000
_cell.length_c   1.000
_cell.angle_alpha   90.00
_cell.angle_beta   90.00
_cell.angle_gamma   90.00
#
_symmetry.space_group_name_H-M   'P 1'
#
loop_
_entity.id
_entity.type
_entity.pdbx_description
1 polymer ?
#
loop_
_entity_poly.entity_id
_entity_poly.type
_entity_poly.pdbx_seq_one_letter_code
_entity_poly.pdbx_strand_id
1 'polypeptide(L)'
;MPSGAFLIILGVTTSILVGLSGFIGKAVMALPPIDDIPEEILRTEIILEARSPIDGKKLTAAEYAQLQTQMQTNPPPRLNPKIRDQIFLLQLRKVLLQIFPFLNI
;
A
#
# COMPACT_ATOMS: atom_id res chain seq x y z
N MET A 1 -62.05 22.32 -33.67
CA MET A 1 -61.99 21.52 -32.42
C MET A 1 -61.19 20.26 -32.72
N PRO A 2 -59.93 20.12 -32.28
CA PRO A 2 -59.23 18.86 -32.46
C PRO A 2 -59.92 17.81 -31.58
N SER A 3 -60.26 16.69 -32.22
CA SER A 3 -61.05 15.58 -31.67
C SER A 3 -60.37 14.97 -30.44
N GLY A 4 -61.13 14.72 -29.37
CA GLY A 4 -60.63 14.14 -28.11
C GLY A 4 -59.85 12.83 -28.27
N ALA A 5 -60.03 12.14 -29.41
CA ALA A 5 -59.23 11.00 -29.82
C ALA A 5 -57.72 11.30 -29.90
N PHE A 6 -57.33 12.50 -30.35
CA PHE A 6 -55.91 12.87 -30.46
C PHE A 6 -55.21 12.94 -29.10
N LEU A 7 -55.91 13.46 -28.08
CA LEU A 7 -55.37 13.58 -26.73
C LEU A 7 -55.21 12.20 -26.05
N ILE A 8 -56.13 11.27 -26.34
CA ILE A 8 -56.06 9.90 -25.82
C ILE A 8 -54.86 9.15 -26.44
N ILE A 9 -54.68 9.27 -27.75
CA ILE A 9 -53.55 8.63 -28.45
C ILE A 9 -52.23 9.17 -27.90
N LEU A 10 -52.13 10.49 -27.72
CA LEU A 10 -50.93 11.12 -27.17
C LEU A 10 -50.62 10.62 -25.76
N GLY A 11 -51.61 10.56 -24.86
CA GLY A 11 -51.43 10.05 -23.49
C GLY A 11 -50.99 8.58 -23.43
N VAL A 12 -51.54 7.73 -24.29
CA VAL A 12 -51.17 6.30 -24.39
C VAL A 12 -49.73 6.17 -24.88
N THR A 13 -49.36 6.90 -25.92
CA THR A 13 -47.99 6.85 -26.46
C THR A 13 -46.95 7.34 -25.45
N THR A 14 -47.24 8.42 -24.71
CA THR A 14 -46.33 8.90 -23.66
C THR A 14 -46.19 7.91 -22.50
N SER A 15 -47.27 7.24 -22.08
CA SER A 15 -47.20 6.26 -21.00
C SER A 15 -46.36 5.03 -21.37
N ILE A 16 -46.50 4.55 -22.60
CA ILE A 16 -45.69 3.44 -23.12
C ILE A 16 -44.21 3.84 -23.19
N LEU A 17 -43.92 5.05 -23.67
CA LEU A 17 -42.55 5.56 -23.80
C LEU A 17 -41.85 5.69 -22.44
N VAL A 18 -42.55 6.21 -21.43
CA VAL A 18 -42.02 6.32 -20.06
C VAL A 18 -41.82 4.95 -19.42
N GLY A 19 -42.75 4.01 -19.62
CA GLY A 19 -42.62 2.63 -19.13
C GLY A 19 -41.41 1.90 -19.71
N LEU A 20 -41.14 2.08 -21.01
CA LEU A 20 -39.97 1.50 -21.67
C LEU A 20 -38.65 2.16 -21.23
N SER A 21 -38.66 3.48 -20.99
CA SER A 21 -37.48 4.21 -20.52
C SER A 21 -36.98 3.73 -19.16
N GLY A 22 -37.88 3.35 -18.25
CA GLY A 22 -37.53 2.88 -16.90
C GLY A 22 -36.78 1.55 -16.87
N PHE A 23 -36.93 0.72 -17.91
CA PHE A 23 -36.36 -0.63 -17.94
C PHE A 23 -34.85 -0.66 -18.29
N ILE A 24 -34.36 0.37 -18.98
CA ILE A 24 -32.98 0.41 -19.51
C ILE A 24 -31.97 0.87 -18.44
N GLY A 25 -32.40 1.66 -17.45
CA GLY A 25 -31.50 2.30 -16.48
C GLY A 25 -30.97 1.43 -15.34
N LYS A 26 -31.37 0.15 -15.23
CA LYS A 26 -31.00 -0.75 -14.12
C LYS A 26 -29.84 -1.69 -14.44
N ALA A 27 -29.37 -1.75 -15.68
CA ALA A 27 -28.42 -2.77 -16.14
C ALA A 27 -26.93 -2.38 -16.02
N VAL A 28 -26.61 -1.14 -15.65
CA VAL A 28 -25.20 -0.76 -15.41
C VAL A 28 -24.84 -1.13 -13.98
N MET A 29 -24.64 -2.43 -13.80
CA MET A 29 -23.90 -3.03 -12.70
C MET A 29 -22.60 -2.24 -12.49
N ALA A 30 -22.38 -1.79 -11.26
CA ALA A 30 -21.09 -1.32 -10.78
C ALA A 30 -20.10 -2.51 -10.67
N LEU A 31 -19.90 -3.22 -11.78
CA LEU A 31 -18.83 -4.18 -11.89
C LEU A 31 -17.53 -3.37 -11.89
N PRO A 32 -16.55 -3.72 -11.03
CA PRO A 32 -15.23 -3.13 -11.16
C PRO A 32 -14.72 -3.35 -12.59
N PRO A 33 -13.96 -2.38 -13.15
CA PRO A 33 -13.38 -2.54 -14.47
C PRO A 33 -12.63 -3.88 -14.55
N ILE A 34 -12.75 -4.56 -15.69
CA ILE A 34 -12.19 -5.90 -15.93
C ILE A 34 -10.67 -5.97 -15.68
N ASP A 35 -9.99 -4.83 -15.76
CA ASP A 35 -8.55 -4.71 -15.54
C ASP A 35 -8.15 -4.69 -14.05
N ASP A 36 -9.09 -4.47 -13.12
CA ASP A 36 -8.79 -4.51 -11.69
C ASP A 36 -8.78 -5.96 -11.18
N ILE A 37 -7.62 -6.39 -10.68
CA ILE A 37 -7.45 -7.71 -10.07
C ILE A 37 -8.27 -7.74 -8.77
N PRO A 38 -9.19 -8.71 -8.59
CA PRO A 38 -10.02 -8.79 -7.38
C PRO A 38 -9.17 -9.08 -6.13
N GLU A 39 -9.62 -8.56 -4.99
CA GLU A 39 -8.91 -8.68 -3.71
C GLU A 39 -8.68 -10.13 -3.29
N GLU A 40 -9.61 -11.04 -3.62
CA GLU A 40 -9.50 -12.45 -3.31
C GLU A 40 -8.30 -13.10 -4.00
N ILE A 41 -7.99 -12.66 -5.23
CA ILE A 41 -6.81 -13.13 -5.96
C ILE A 41 -5.55 -12.53 -5.32
N LEU A 42 -5.53 -11.23 -5.03
CA LEU A 42 -4.40 -10.55 -4.38
C LEU A 42 -4.07 -11.12 -2.99
N ARG A 43 -5.09 -11.55 -2.22
CA ARG A 43 -4.90 -12.21 -0.92
C ARG A 43 -4.28 -13.60 -1.03
N THR A 44 -4.46 -14.26 -2.17
CA THR A 44 -3.86 -15.58 -2.45
C THR A 44 -2.52 -15.49 -3.19
N GLU A 45 -2.16 -14.32 -3.71
CA GLU A 45 -0.91 -14.11 -4.42
C GLU A 45 0.27 -14.22 -3.45
N ILE A 46 1.04 -15.31 -3.58
CA ILE A 46 2.28 -15.48 -2.85
C ILE A 46 3.32 -14.59 -3.53
N ILE A 47 3.70 -13.50 -2.86
CA ILE A 47 4.75 -12.60 -3.35
C ILE A 47 6.10 -13.34 -3.28
N LEU A 48 6.47 -14.00 -4.38
CA LEU A 48 7.74 -14.72 -4.53
C LEU A 48 8.91 -13.77 -4.85
N GLU A 49 8.59 -12.56 -5.32
CA GLU A 49 9.56 -11.51 -5.62
C GLU A 49 10.01 -10.83 -4.32
N ALA A 50 11.14 -11.27 -3.77
CA ALA A 50 11.79 -10.53 -2.70
C ALA A 50 12.43 -9.27 -3.29
N ARG A 51 12.44 -8.16 -2.56
CA ARG A 51 13.29 -7.02 -2.91
C ARG A 51 14.63 -7.15 -2.19
N SER A 52 15.72 -6.79 -2.87
CA SER A 52 17.03 -6.71 -2.25
C SER A 52 16.97 -5.72 -1.06
N PRO A 53 17.36 -6.12 0.15
CA PRO A 53 17.40 -5.23 1.32
C PRO A 53 18.48 -4.14 1.21
N ILE A 54 19.35 -4.20 0.20
CA ILE A 54 20.42 -3.23 -0.04
C ILE A 54 19.98 -2.19 -1.09
N ASP A 55 19.44 -2.66 -2.23
CA ASP A 55 19.18 -1.84 -3.42
C ASP A 55 17.70 -1.67 -3.77
N GLY A 56 16.79 -2.43 -3.14
CA GLY A 56 15.36 -2.42 -3.45
C GLY A 56 14.95 -3.02 -4.80
N LYS A 57 15.91 -3.59 -5.55
CA LYS A 57 15.68 -4.30 -6.83
C LYS A 57 14.90 -5.60 -6.60
N LYS A 58 14.08 -6.00 -7.58
CA LYS A 58 13.40 -7.30 -7.61
C LYS A 58 14.45 -8.41 -7.65
N LEU A 59 14.27 -9.41 -6.80
CA LEU A 59 15.18 -10.53 -6.59
C LEU A 59 14.37 -11.82 -6.49
N THR A 60 14.84 -12.89 -7.12
CA THR A 60 14.20 -14.20 -6.99
C THR A 60 14.47 -14.80 -5.60
N ALA A 61 13.62 -15.72 -5.15
CA ALA A 61 13.79 -16.37 -3.84
C ALA A 61 15.14 -17.08 -3.68
N ALA A 62 15.69 -17.65 -4.76
CA ALA A 62 17.00 -18.32 -4.75
C ALA A 62 18.14 -17.32 -4.59
N GLU A 63 18.10 -16.21 -5.32
CA GLU A 63 19.10 -15.14 -5.21
C GLU A 63 19.02 -14.46 -3.84
N TYR A 64 17.83 -14.31 -3.25
CA TYR A 64 17.65 -13.81 -1.88
C TYR A 64 18.31 -14.72 -0.85
N ALA A 65 18.12 -16.04 -0.96
CA ALA A 65 18.77 -17.00 -0.06
C ALA A 65 20.31 -16.91 -0.15
N GLN A 66 20.86 -16.80 -1.36
CA GLN A 66 22.29 -16.62 -1.56
C GLN A 66 22.82 -15.30 -0.97
N LEU A 67 22.08 -14.20 -1.18
CA LEU A 67 22.40 -12.89 -0.64
C LEU A 67 22.39 -12.89 0.90
N GLN A 68 21.42 -13.57 1.51
CA GLN A 68 21.34 -13.75 2.96
C GLN A 68 22.55 -14.51 3.50
N THR A 69 22.99 -15.56 2.82
CA THR A 69 24.21 -16.30 3.18
C THR A 69 25.45 -15.40 3.11
N GLN A 70 25.57 -14.56 2.07
CA GLN A 70 26.69 -13.63 1.92
C GLN A 70 26.71 -12.52 2.99
N MET A 71 25.54 -12.11 3.51
CA MET A 71 25.47 -11.16 4.61
C MET A 71 25.84 -11.79 5.96
N GLN A 72 25.48 -13.06 6.18
CA GLN A 72 25.83 -13.77 7.41
C GLN A 72 27.33 -14.05 7.50
N THR A 73 28.02 -14.24 6.38
CA THR A 73 29.48 -14.46 6.36
C THR A 73 30.28 -13.18 6.56
N ASN A 74 29.69 -12.00 6.34
CA ASN A 74 30.33 -10.73 6.61
C ASN A 74 30.05 -10.30 8.07
N PRO A 75 31.06 -10.30 8.95
CA PRO A 75 30.86 -9.77 10.30
C PRO A 75 30.41 -8.31 10.18
N PRO A 76 29.44 -7.86 11.00
CA PRO A 76 29.00 -6.48 10.98
C PRO A 76 30.21 -5.56 11.14
N PRO A 77 30.26 -4.43 10.40
CA PRO A 77 31.41 -3.54 10.42
C PRO A 77 31.72 -3.17 11.87
N ARG A 78 32.92 -3.55 12.33
CA ARG A 78 33.34 -3.28 13.70
C ARG A 78 33.55 -1.77 13.82
N LEU A 79 32.77 -1.12 14.68
CA LEU A 79 32.97 0.29 15.02
C LEU A 79 34.43 0.50 15.45
N ASN A 80 35.07 1.58 14.96
CA ASN A 80 36.43 1.94 15.36
C ASN A 80 36.51 1.96 16.90
N PRO A 81 37.44 1.21 17.53
CA PRO A 81 37.54 1.12 18.99
C PRO A 81 37.65 2.49 19.65
N LYS A 82 38.35 3.44 19.02
CA LYS A 82 38.50 4.81 19.53
C LYS A 82 37.15 5.53 19.66
N ILE A 83 36.24 5.33 18.71
CA ILE A 83 34.90 5.94 18.74
C ILE A 83 34.08 5.32 19.86
N ARG A 84 34.17 3.99 20.04
CA ARG A 84 33.50 3.27 21.14
C ARG A 84 33.92 3.82 22.49
N ASP A 85 35.23 4.01 22.69
CA ASP A 85 35.80 4.51 23.93
C ASP A 85 35.38 5.97 24.17
N GLN A 86 35.36 6.81 23.13
CA GLN A 86 34.87 8.18 23.22
C GLN A 86 33.41 8.24 23.63
N ILE A 87 32.54 7.43 23.04
CA ILE A 87 31.12 7.36 23.40
C ILE A 87 30.96 6.93 24.86
N PHE A 88 31.74 5.94 25.31
CA PHE A 88 31.72 5.49 26.71
C PHE A 88 32.10 6.63 27.67
N LEU A 89 33.17 7.38 27.37
CA LEU A 89 33.58 8.52 28.19
C LEU A 89 32.53 9.63 28.23
N LEU A 90 31.84 9.89 27.11
CA LEU A 90 30.76 10.87 27.06
C LEU A 90 29.55 10.43 27.89
N GLN A 91 29.19 9.14 27.83
CA GLN A 91 28.13 8.57 28.66
C GLN A 91 28.48 8.65 30.14
N LEU A 92 29.72 8.30 30.50
CA LEU A 92 30.22 8.41 31.87
C LEU A 92 30.18 9.86 32.37
N ARG A 93 30.67 10.82 31.57
CA ARG A 93 30.59 12.25 31.89
C ARG A 93 29.15 12.68 32.14
N LYS A 94 28.22 12.27 31.28
CA LYS A 94 26.80 12.61 31.41
C LYS A 94 26.22 12.10 32.74
N VAL A 95 26.52 10.85 33.12
CA VAL A 95 26.07 10.27 34.38
C VAL A 95 26.69 11.01 35.58
N LEU A 96 27.98 11.34 35.52
CA LEU A 96 28.66 12.07 36.59
C LEU A 96 28.04 13.47 36.80
N LEU A 97 27.77 14.22 35.73
CA LEU A 97 27.12 15.54 35.84
C LEU A 97 25.66 15.44 36.31
N GLN A 98 24.98 14.33 36.01
CA GLN A 98 23.61 14.09 36.49
C GLN A 98 23.57 13.79 38.00
N ILE A 99 24.53 13.03 38.51
CA ILE A 99 24.61 12.67 39.94
C ILE A 99 25.21 13.82 40.76
N PHE A 100 26.20 14.52 40.20
CA PHE A 100 26.93 15.59 40.86
C PHE A 100 26.78 16.91 40.08
N PRO A 101 25.63 17.59 40.21
CA PRO A 101 25.33 18.82 39.46
C PRO A 101 26.19 20.03 39.85
N PHE A 102 27.09 19.86 40.83
CA PHE A 102 28.05 20.85 41.30
C PHE A 102 29.46 20.65 40.73
N LEU A 103 29.71 19.57 39.98
CA LEU A 103 30.95 19.42 39.21
C LEU A 103 30.92 20.45 38.08
N ASN A 104 31.52 21.61 38.31
CA ASN A 104 31.58 22.71 37.35
C ASN A 104 32.74 22.48 36.36
N ILE A 105 32.57 21.51 35.44
CA ILE A 105 33.56 21.05 34.44
C ILE A 105 33.01 21.05 33.00
#